data_AF-A0A9W9GYU9-F1
#
_entry.id   AF-A0A9W9GYU9-F1
#
_cell.length_a   1.000
_cell.length_b   1.000
_cell.length_c   1.000
_cell.angle_alpha   90.00
_cell.angle_beta   90.00
_cell.angle_gamma   90.00
#
_symmetry.space_group_name_H-M   'P 1'
#
loop_
_entity.id
_entity.type
_entity.pdbx_description
1 polymer ?
#
loop_
_entity_poly.entity_id
_entity_poly.type
_entity_poly.pdbx_seq_one_letter_code
_entity_poly.pdbx_strand_id
1 'polypeptide(L)'
;MCIAPLFDDIDIALISTRLNGTFLEQQPVSIFRQPPSPEVDAAWARIESQKPVPISREYILAHDKDPARAAKFPESFGFGEEAYIGRVDVFHQIHCLNRLRMHLKDNYGYYYDDSDTNNEYHQLHVSHCVYMLLQNLMCTANVDVYPHTWLDAQKNAFPDFSINHKCRDFGAIMKWHDENSVPIEDFGAIRRPVDFQPHIMNHKFKTIFQWYDEHPDDGDLGKEIF
;
A
#
# COMPACT_ATOMS: atom_id res chain seq x y z
N MET A 1 17.04 -19.68 11.26
CA MET A 1 17.55 -18.30 11.38
C MET A 1 16.42 -17.34 11.00
N CYS A 2 16.24 -16.25 11.74
CA CYS A 2 15.30 -15.19 11.34
C CYS A 2 15.92 -14.41 10.17
N ILE A 3 15.14 -14.09 9.13
CA ILE A 3 15.63 -13.31 7.97
C ILE A 3 15.40 -11.80 8.22
N ALA A 4 14.62 -11.46 9.25
CA ALA A 4 14.35 -10.10 9.69
C ALA A 4 14.86 -9.90 11.13
N PRO A 5 16.14 -9.51 11.33
CA PRO A 5 16.69 -9.33 12.68
C PRO A 5 16.04 -8.20 13.47
N LEU A 6 15.25 -7.33 12.83
CA LEU A 6 14.51 -6.27 13.54
C LEU A 6 13.52 -6.81 14.57
N PHE A 7 13.01 -8.04 14.38
CA PHE A 7 12.20 -8.71 15.40
C PHE A 7 12.98 -9.09 16.66
N ASP A 8 14.31 -9.18 16.59
CA ASP A 8 15.18 -9.44 17.74
C ASP A 8 15.53 -8.14 18.48
N ASP A 9 15.52 -6.99 17.78
CA ASP A 9 15.89 -5.68 18.33
C ASP A 9 14.73 -4.95 19.03
N ILE A 10 13.49 -5.17 18.59
CA ILE A 10 12.30 -4.51 19.14
C ILE A 10 11.12 -5.48 19.28
N ASP A 11 10.30 -5.25 20.31
CA ASP A 11 9.04 -5.96 20.48
C ASP A 11 7.95 -5.33 19.59
N ILE A 12 7.53 -6.08 18.55
CA ILE A 12 6.49 -5.66 17.62
C ILE A 12 5.24 -6.51 17.88
N ALA A 13 4.35 -5.97 18.70
CA ALA A 13 3.11 -6.67 19.05
C ALA A 13 2.18 -6.85 17.84
N LEU A 14 1.58 -8.04 17.72
CA LEU A 14 0.46 -8.26 16.80
C LEU A 14 -0.79 -7.59 17.36
N ILE A 15 -1.33 -6.62 16.61
CA ILE A 15 -2.56 -5.92 16.96
C ILE A 15 -3.69 -6.30 16.00
N SER A 16 -4.90 -6.43 16.53
CA SER A 16 -6.09 -6.60 15.70
C SER A 16 -6.62 -5.23 15.32
N THR A 17 -6.65 -4.93 14.02
CA THR A 17 -7.22 -3.71 13.48
C THR A 17 -8.20 -4.04 12.37
N ARG A 18 -9.29 -3.28 12.27
CA ARG A 18 -10.23 -3.37 11.16
C ARG A 18 -9.82 -2.33 10.12
N LEU A 19 -9.48 -2.78 8.92
CA LEU A 19 -9.23 -1.86 7.81
C LEU A 19 -10.52 -1.12 7.45
N ASN A 20 -10.40 0.17 7.23
CA ASN A 20 -11.47 1.01 6.73
C ASN A 20 -11.57 0.82 5.21
N GLY A 21 -12.51 -0.04 4.81
CA GLY A 21 -12.81 -0.35 3.41
C GLY A 21 -13.80 0.60 2.76
N THR A 22 -14.10 1.76 3.36
CA THR A 22 -15.21 2.57 2.88
C THR A 22 -14.99 3.13 1.49
N PHE A 23 -15.88 2.79 0.55
CA PHE A 23 -15.78 3.32 -0.81
C PHE A 23 -16.07 4.82 -0.81
N LEU A 24 -17.26 5.21 -0.31
CA LEU A 24 -17.67 6.61 -0.16
C LEU A 24 -17.55 7.05 1.30
N GLU A 25 -16.36 7.54 1.68
CA GLU A 25 -16.08 7.88 3.08
C GLU A 25 -16.90 9.07 3.57
N GLN A 26 -17.43 8.94 4.79
CA GLN A 26 -18.10 10.04 5.48
C GLN A 26 -17.09 10.90 6.23
N GLN A 27 -17.45 12.16 6.49
CA GLN A 27 -16.54 13.09 7.15
C GLN A 27 -16.27 12.68 8.62
N PRO A 28 -15.02 12.79 9.10
CA PRO A 28 -13.84 13.27 8.37
C PRO A 28 -13.22 12.20 7.46
N VAL A 29 -12.95 12.56 6.21
CA VAL A 29 -12.21 11.72 5.26
C VAL A 29 -10.75 11.58 5.72
N SER A 30 -10.20 10.37 5.65
CA SER A 30 -8.79 10.11 5.98
C SER A 30 -7.86 11.08 5.24
N ILE A 31 -6.85 11.64 5.93
CA ILE A 31 -5.88 12.56 5.32
C ILE A 31 -5.20 11.97 4.07
N PHE A 32 -5.03 10.64 4.03
CA PHE A 32 -4.43 9.92 2.91
C PHE A 32 -5.33 9.79 1.68
N ARG A 33 -6.62 10.13 1.83
CA ARG A 33 -7.64 10.12 0.77
C ARG A 33 -8.05 11.51 0.30
N GLN A 34 -7.55 12.56 0.97
CA GLN A 34 -7.85 13.94 0.62
C GLN A 34 -7.09 14.36 -0.66
N PRO A 35 -7.58 15.39 -1.38
CA PRO A 35 -6.86 15.98 -2.50
C PRO A 35 -5.47 16.50 -2.08
N PRO A 36 -4.52 16.64 -3.03
CA PRO A 36 -3.18 17.13 -2.74
C PRO A 36 -3.18 18.47 -1.98
N SER A 37 -2.47 18.51 -0.85
CA SER A 37 -2.24 19.70 -0.02
C SER A 37 -0.94 19.55 0.77
N PRO A 38 -0.39 20.65 1.34
CA PRO A 38 0.78 20.57 2.22
C PRO A 38 0.60 19.61 3.41
N GLU A 39 -0.62 19.54 3.96
CA GLU A 39 -0.96 18.63 5.07
C GLU A 39 -0.95 17.17 4.63
N VAL A 40 -1.49 16.88 3.43
CA VAL A 40 -1.46 15.54 2.84
C VAL A 40 -0.02 15.12 2.57
N ASP A 41 0.79 16.00 1.97
CA ASP A 41 2.20 15.71 1.69
C ASP A 41 3.00 15.49 2.97
N ALA A 42 2.74 16.28 4.02
CA ALA A 42 3.34 16.07 5.34
C ALA A 42 2.93 14.73 5.97
N ALA A 43 1.66 14.33 5.83
CA ALA A 43 1.17 13.06 6.34
C ALA A 43 1.84 11.87 5.65
N TRP A 44 1.97 11.90 4.32
CA TRP A 44 2.71 10.89 3.57
C TRP A 44 4.20 10.88 3.94
N ALA A 45 4.87 12.05 3.92
CA ALA A 45 6.29 12.19 4.25
C ALA A 45 6.65 11.61 5.64
N ARG A 46 5.73 11.68 6.60
CA ARG A 46 5.91 11.09 7.93
C ARG A 46 6.04 9.57 7.91
N ILE A 47 5.31 8.89 7.03
CA ILE A 47 5.20 7.42 7.01
C ILE A 47 5.98 6.76 5.87
N GLU A 48 6.66 7.54 5.02
CA GLU A 48 7.57 7.05 3.98
C GLU A 48 9.04 7.39 4.26
N SER A 49 9.40 7.58 5.53
CA SER A 49 10.72 8.03 5.96
C SER A 49 11.86 7.27 5.25
N GLN A 50 12.63 7.99 4.45
CA GLN A 50 13.79 7.44 3.75
C GLN A 50 15.10 7.55 4.56
N LYS A 51 15.00 7.84 5.86
CA LYS A 51 16.17 8.02 6.73
C LYS A 51 16.87 6.68 6.94
N PRO A 52 18.20 6.59 6.70
CA PRO A 52 18.95 5.38 6.99
C PRO A 52 19.15 5.19 8.49
N VAL A 53 19.34 3.94 8.90
CA VAL A 53 19.65 3.51 10.27
C VAL A 53 20.93 2.68 10.27
N PRO A 54 21.74 2.73 11.34
CA PRO A 54 22.86 1.82 11.50
C PRO A 54 22.34 0.40 11.73
N ILE A 55 22.85 -0.57 10.99
CA ILE A 55 22.58 -1.99 11.17
C ILE A 55 23.87 -2.76 11.41
N SER A 56 23.75 -3.88 12.12
CA SER A 56 24.89 -4.73 12.43
C SER A 56 25.27 -5.65 11.26
N ARG A 57 26.40 -6.35 11.41
CA ARG A 57 26.87 -7.35 10.44
C ARG A 57 25.84 -8.48 10.24
N GLU A 58 25.10 -8.83 11.28
CA GLU A 58 24.10 -9.91 11.27
C GLU A 58 22.98 -9.64 10.28
N TYR A 59 22.55 -8.37 10.13
CA TYR A 59 21.57 -7.98 9.11
C TYR A 59 22.07 -8.23 7.69
N ILE A 60 23.36 -7.98 7.44
CA ILE A 60 23.96 -8.22 6.12
C ILE A 60 23.97 -9.73 5.82
N LEU A 61 24.38 -10.53 6.80
CA LEU A 61 24.46 -11.98 6.66
C LEU A 61 23.07 -12.65 6.56
N ALA A 62 22.05 -12.11 7.23
CA ALA A 62 20.68 -12.63 7.17
C ALA A 62 20.07 -12.60 5.76
N HIS A 63 20.55 -11.69 4.90
CA HIS A 63 20.13 -11.56 3.51
C HIS A 63 21.15 -12.13 2.51
N ASP A 64 22.05 -13.02 2.95
CA ASP A 64 23.09 -13.66 2.14
C ASP A 64 23.99 -12.65 1.39
N LYS A 65 24.23 -11.48 1.99
CA LYS A 65 25.08 -10.42 1.42
C LYS A 65 26.49 -10.48 2.00
N ASP A 66 27.46 -9.96 1.25
CA ASP A 66 28.86 -9.87 1.67
C ASP A 66 29.12 -8.58 2.49
N PRO A 67 29.45 -8.69 3.79
CA PRO A 67 29.74 -7.52 4.62
C PRO A 67 31.00 -6.74 4.18
N ALA A 68 31.86 -7.29 3.34
CA ALA A 68 32.99 -6.55 2.76
C ALA A 68 32.57 -5.58 1.65
N ARG A 69 31.37 -5.77 1.07
CA ARG A 69 30.84 -4.95 -0.03
C ARG A 69 29.73 -3.99 0.42
N ALA A 70 29.12 -4.24 1.58
CA ALA A 70 28.10 -3.37 2.14
C ALA A 70 28.70 -2.03 2.62
N ALA A 71 27.95 -0.95 2.38
CA ALA A 71 28.33 0.40 2.77
C ALA A 71 28.16 0.59 4.29
N LYS A 72 29.12 1.30 4.89
CA LYS A 72 29.15 1.63 6.32
C LYS A 72 28.99 3.13 6.55
N PHE A 73 28.46 3.49 7.71
CA PHE A 73 28.54 4.86 8.19
C PHE A 73 30.00 5.24 8.49
N PRO A 74 30.38 6.52 8.33
CA PRO A 74 31.67 6.99 8.80
C PRO A 74 31.82 6.79 10.30
N GLU A 75 33.01 6.40 10.77
CA GLU A 75 33.31 6.26 12.20
C GLU A 75 33.04 7.54 12.99
N SER A 76 33.20 8.72 12.35
CA SER A 76 32.93 10.03 12.95
C SER A 76 31.47 10.23 13.40
N PHE A 77 30.54 9.37 12.94
CA PHE A 77 29.14 9.42 13.38
C PHE A 77 28.92 8.67 14.71
N GLY A 78 29.93 7.94 15.21
CA GLY A 78 29.90 7.33 16.54
C GLY A 78 29.12 6.03 16.65
N PHE A 79 28.79 5.38 15.53
CA PHE A 79 28.04 4.10 15.52
C PHE A 79 28.93 2.85 15.63
N GLY A 80 30.25 3.01 15.56
CA GLY A 80 31.23 1.91 15.57
C GLY A 80 31.67 1.45 14.17
N GLU A 81 32.74 0.64 14.11
CA GLU A 81 33.40 0.22 12.86
C GLU A 81 32.56 -0.76 12.01
N GLU A 82 31.59 -1.43 12.61
CA GLU A 82 30.70 -2.41 11.97
C GLU A 82 29.26 -1.86 11.79
N ALA A 83 29.11 -0.53 11.72
CA ALA A 83 27.82 0.12 11.50
C ALA A 83 27.51 0.25 9.99
N TYR A 84 26.74 -0.70 9.47
CA TYR A 84 26.29 -0.71 8.08
C TYR A 84 25.09 0.22 7.85
N ILE A 85 24.90 0.68 6.62
CA ILE A 85 23.78 1.55 6.24
C ILE A 85 22.58 0.69 5.85
N GLY A 86 21.52 0.72 6.66
CA GLY A 86 20.26 0.02 6.40
C GLY A 86 19.05 0.95 6.32
N ARG A 87 17.95 0.45 5.75
CA ARG A 87 16.61 1.09 5.79
C ARG A 87 15.52 0.02 5.86
N VAL A 88 14.47 0.29 6.63
CA VAL A 88 13.35 -0.64 6.82
C VAL A 88 12.43 -0.63 5.59
N ASP A 89 12.10 -1.80 5.07
CA ASP A 89 11.46 -1.96 3.76
C ASP A 89 10.05 -1.36 3.67
N VAL A 90 9.23 -1.43 4.75
CA VAL A 90 7.88 -0.85 4.77
C VAL A 90 7.86 0.63 4.34
N PHE A 91 8.87 1.41 4.73
CA PHE A 91 8.94 2.82 4.36
C PHE A 91 9.21 3.01 2.86
N HIS A 92 10.00 2.12 2.26
CA HIS A 92 10.24 2.13 0.82
C HIS A 92 8.99 1.70 0.04
N GLN A 93 8.27 0.68 0.53
CA GLN A 93 6.99 0.25 -0.07
C GLN A 93 5.96 1.39 -0.06
N ILE A 94 5.83 2.11 1.06
CA ILE A 94 4.93 3.26 1.18
C ILE A 94 5.40 4.42 0.28
N HIS A 95 6.71 4.68 0.22
CA HIS A 95 7.27 5.67 -0.71
C HIS A 95 6.88 5.36 -2.16
N CYS A 96 7.06 4.10 -2.59
CA CYS A 96 6.69 3.67 -3.93
C CYS A 96 5.18 3.85 -4.20
N LEU A 97 4.33 3.50 -3.24
CA LEU A 97 2.88 3.74 -3.35
C LEU A 97 2.55 5.24 -3.48
N ASN A 98 3.21 6.12 -2.71
CA ASN A 98 3.00 7.56 -2.82
C ASN A 98 3.49 8.12 -4.17
N ARG A 99 4.62 7.62 -4.68
CA ARG A 99 5.09 7.98 -6.03
C ARG A 99 4.07 7.55 -7.09
N LEU A 100 3.56 6.33 -7.01
CA LEU A 100 2.48 5.89 -7.90
C LEU A 100 1.28 6.82 -7.80
N ARG A 101 0.76 7.08 -6.59
CA ARG A 101 -0.36 8.03 -6.34
C ARG A 101 -0.15 9.37 -7.04
N MET A 102 1.04 9.98 -6.92
CA MET A 102 1.35 11.28 -7.52
C MET A 102 1.42 11.24 -9.06
N HIS A 103 1.76 10.09 -9.64
CA HIS A 103 1.99 9.88 -11.07
C HIS A 103 0.84 9.17 -11.80
N LEU A 104 -0.24 8.77 -11.10
CA LEU A 104 -1.37 8.05 -11.73
C LEU A 104 -1.99 8.80 -12.92
N LYS A 105 -1.92 10.13 -12.93
CA LYS A 105 -2.40 10.97 -14.04
C LYS A 105 -1.60 10.80 -15.34
N ASP A 106 -0.34 10.37 -15.28
CA ASP A 106 0.58 10.42 -16.42
C ASP A 106 0.22 9.39 -17.50
N ASN A 107 -0.40 8.28 -17.11
CA ASN A 107 -0.89 7.26 -18.03
C ASN A 107 -2.37 7.46 -18.41
N TYR A 108 -3.02 8.47 -17.84
CA TYR A 108 -4.47 8.58 -17.88
C TYR A 108 -5.00 8.71 -19.31
N GLY A 109 -4.46 9.64 -20.08
CA GLY A 109 -4.89 9.86 -21.47
C GLY A 109 -4.71 8.66 -22.39
N TYR A 110 -3.77 7.74 -22.09
CA TYR A 110 -3.59 6.53 -22.89
C TYR A 110 -4.65 5.45 -22.59
N TYR A 111 -4.99 5.26 -21.32
CA TYR A 111 -5.95 4.22 -20.90
C TYR A 111 -7.40 4.69 -20.90
N TYR A 112 -7.63 6.01 -20.91
CA TYR A 112 -8.90 6.65 -20.63
C TYR A 112 -9.17 7.81 -21.60
N ASP A 113 -8.80 7.65 -22.88
CA ASP A 113 -8.88 8.68 -23.94
C ASP A 113 -10.32 9.16 -24.25
N ASP A 114 -11.34 8.58 -23.61
CA ASP A 114 -12.70 9.12 -23.59
C ASP A 114 -12.92 10.00 -22.35
N SER A 115 -13.31 11.26 -22.56
CA SER A 115 -13.45 12.28 -21.51
C SER A 115 -14.43 11.93 -20.38
N ASP A 116 -15.30 10.93 -20.58
CA ASP A 116 -16.31 10.50 -19.58
C ASP A 116 -15.74 9.65 -18.44
N THR A 117 -14.54 9.08 -18.58
CA THR A 117 -13.98 8.20 -17.55
C THR A 117 -13.33 8.95 -16.39
N ASN A 118 -13.02 10.26 -16.53
CA ASN A 118 -12.39 11.07 -15.45
C ASN A 118 -13.43 11.76 -14.56
N ASN A 119 -14.42 10.99 -14.14
CA ASN A 119 -15.52 11.46 -13.32
C ASN A 119 -15.26 11.23 -11.82
N GLU A 120 -16.20 11.66 -10.97
CA GLU A 120 -16.08 11.51 -9.51
C GLU A 120 -15.91 10.04 -9.09
N TYR A 121 -16.58 9.10 -9.78
CA TYR A 121 -16.42 7.66 -9.50
C TYR A 121 -14.97 7.22 -9.65
N HIS A 122 -14.31 7.58 -10.76
CA HIS A 122 -12.93 7.18 -10.99
C HIS A 122 -11.98 7.75 -9.94
N GLN A 123 -12.13 9.03 -9.59
CA GLN A 123 -11.29 9.67 -8.57
C GLN A 123 -11.48 9.02 -7.19
N LEU A 124 -12.73 8.70 -6.83
CA LEU A 124 -13.05 7.98 -5.60
C LEU A 124 -12.46 6.56 -5.60
N HIS A 125 -12.57 5.84 -6.72
CA HIS A 125 -12.05 4.49 -6.86
C HIS A 125 -10.54 4.46 -6.70
N VAL A 126 -9.82 5.35 -7.38
CA VAL A 126 -8.36 5.48 -7.26
C VAL A 126 -7.95 5.83 -5.83
N SER A 127 -8.58 6.84 -5.21
CA SER A 127 -8.30 7.23 -3.83
C SER A 127 -8.55 6.08 -2.85
N HIS A 128 -9.66 5.36 -3.02
CA HIS A 128 -9.99 4.16 -2.24
C HIS A 128 -8.93 3.07 -2.40
N CYS A 129 -8.53 2.72 -3.64
CA CYS A 129 -7.52 1.69 -3.90
C CYS A 129 -6.16 2.05 -3.29
N VAL A 130 -5.70 3.30 -3.45
CA VAL A 130 -4.44 3.76 -2.85
C VAL A 130 -4.51 3.63 -1.33
N TYR A 131 -5.63 4.01 -0.71
CA TYR A 131 -5.78 3.90 0.74
C TYR A 131 -5.89 2.45 1.23
N MET A 132 -6.55 1.56 0.48
CA MET A 132 -6.61 0.14 0.79
C MET A 132 -5.23 -0.50 0.74
N LEU A 133 -4.42 -0.17 -0.27
CA LEU A 133 -3.04 -0.63 -0.37
C LEU A 133 -2.20 -0.09 0.79
N LEU A 134 -2.30 1.21 1.10
CA LEU A 134 -1.59 1.82 2.22
C LEU A 134 -1.91 1.12 3.55
N GLN A 135 -3.19 0.89 3.81
CA GLN A 135 -3.65 0.20 5.01
C GLN A 135 -3.09 -1.22 5.11
N ASN A 136 -3.04 -1.96 3.99
CA ASN A 136 -2.44 -3.29 3.96
C ASN A 136 -0.92 -3.23 4.21
N LEU A 137 -0.20 -2.30 3.57
CA LEU A 137 1.23 -2.10 3.80
C LEU A 137 1.55 -1.78 5.27
N MET A 138 0.73 -0.95 5.91
CA MET A 138 0.87 -0.62 7.33
C MET A 138 0.45 -1.77 8.26
N CYS A 139 -0.54 -2.57 7.85
CA CYS A 139 -1.02 -3.71 8.65
C CYS A 139 -0.04 -4.89 8.62
N THR A 140 0.58 -5.17 7.47
CA THR A 140 1.58 -6.24 7.35
C THR A 140 2.97 -5.76 7.73
N ALA A 141 3.25 -4.46 7.53
CA ALA A 141 4.48 -3.74 7.85
C ALA A 141 5.76 -4.56 7.66
N ASN A 142 6.29 -4.60 6.42
CA ASN A 142 7.53 -5.32 6.18
C ASN A 142 8.71 -4.71 6.96
N VAL A 143 9.21 -5.45 7.94
CA VAL A 143 10.32 -5.06 8.81
C VAL A 143 11.69 -5.57 8.36
N ASP A 144 11.77 -6.23 7.21
CA ASP A 144 13.05 -6.54 6.57
C ASP A 144 13.85 -5.24 6.34
N VAL A 145 15.18 -5.34 6.40
CA VAL A 145 16.06 -4.17 6.31
C VAL A 145 17.03 -4.32 5.17
N TYR A 146 16.89 -3.49 4.14
CA TYR A 146 17.78 -3.55 2.98
C TYR A 146 19.06 -2.75 3.23
N PRO A 147 20.24 -3.33 2.92
CA PRO A 147 21.52 -2.64 3.06
C PRO A 147 21.76 -1.70 1.88
N HIS A 148 22.81 -0.89 2.00
CA HIS A 148 23.33 -0.11 0.88
C HIS A 148 24.71 -0.62 0.45
N THR A 149 25.09 -0.33 -0.79
CA THR A 149 26.40 -0.66 -1.38
C THR A 149 26.98 0.56 -2.10
N TRP A 150 28.29 0.56 -2.32
CA TRP A 150 28.94 1.54 -3.19
C TRP A 150 28.83 1.11 -4.66
N LEU A 151 28.56 2.06 -5.54
CA LEU A 151 28.53 1.87 -6.99
C LEU A 151 29.59 2.75 -7.64
N ASP A 152 30.10 2.36 -8.80
CA ASP A 152 31.05 3.14 -9.59
C ASP A 152 30.41 4.37 -10.23
N ALA A 153 29.16 4.25 -10.66
CA ALA A 153 28.43 5.29 -11.38
C ALA A 153 27.87 6.41 -10.50
N GLN A 154 27.94 6.31 -9.17
CA GLN A 154 27.41 7.35 -8.28
C GLN A 154 28.14 7.45 -6.94
N LYS A 155 28.22 8.66 -6.38
CA LYS A 155 29.02 8.97 -5.19
C LYS A 155 28.36 8.55 -3.87
N ASN A 156 27.03 8.44 -3.84
CA ASN A 156 26.32 8.09 -2.61
C ASN A 156 26.21 6.56 -2.50
N ALA A 157 25.96 6.06 -1.30
CA ALA A 157 25.62 4.64 -1.14
C ALA A 157 24.26 4.37 -1.82
N PHE A 158 24.17 3.31 -2.62
CA PHE A 158 22.94 2.90 -3.31
C PHE A 158 22.23 1.81 -2.53
N PRO A 159 20.89 1.83 -2.42
CA PRO A 159 20.15 0.75 -1.81
C PRO A 159 20.26 -0.55 -2.64
N ASP A 160 20.46 -1.68 -1.95
CA ASP A 160 20.34 -3.02 -2.54
C ASP A 160 19.01 -3.62 -2.13
N PHE A 161 17.99 -3.46 -2.98
CA PHE A 161 16.63 -3.96 -2.71
C PHE A 161 16.49 -5.47 -2.86
N SER A 162 17.49 -6.17 -3.40
CA SER A 162 17.41 -7.61 -3.65
C SER A 162 17.75 -8.39 -2.37
N ILE A 163 16.86 -8.36 -1.38
CA ILE A 163 17.04 -9.05 -0.11
C ILE A 163 16.13 -10.29 0.00
N ASN A 164 16.51 -11.21 0.89
CA ASN A 164 15.68 -12.37 1.19
C ASN A 164 14.44 -11.95 2.00
N HIS A 165 13.28 -12.52 1.65
CA HIS A 165 12.02 -12.31 2.35
C HIS A 165 11.40 -13.65 2.78
N LYS A 166 10.63 -13.65 3.88
CA LYS A 166 9.75 -14.77 4.24
C LYS A 166 8.34 -14.54 3.69
N CYS A 167 8.16 -14.89 2.43
CA CYS A 167 6.89 -14.72 1.73
C CYS A 167 5.88 -15.83 2.08
N ARG A 168 4.59 -15.50 1.96
CA ARG A 168 3.53 -16.51 1.82
C ARG A 168 3.70 -17.20 0.47
N ASP A 169 3.45 -18.51 0.40
CA ASP A 169 3.52 -19.26 -0.85
C ASP A 169 2.37 -18.82 -1.77
N PHE A 170 2.69 -17.99 -2.76
CA PHE A 170 1.72 -17.49 -3.72
C PHE A 170 1.18 -18.60 -4.64
N GLY A 171 1.99 -19.63 -4.94
CA GLY A 171 1.56 -20.78 -5.72
C GLY A 171 0.49 -21.61 -4.99
N ALA A 172 0.66 -21.80 -3.68
CA ALA A 172 -0.37 -22.45 -2.86
C ALA A 172 -1.69 -21.65 -2.83
N ILE A 173 -1.61 -20.32 -2.76
CA ILE A 173 -2.77 -19.43 -2.80
C ILE A 173 -3.49 -19.54 -4.16
N MET A 174 -2.73 -19.45 -5.25
CA MET A 174 -3.27 -19.55 -6.62
C MET A 174 -3.92 -20.91 -6.87
N LYS A 175 -3.25 -22.00 -6.48
CA LYS A 175 -3.80 -23.34 -6.60
C LYS A 175 -5.14 -23.47 -5.88
N TRP A 176 -5.22 -23.00 -4.63
CA TRP A 176 -6.48 -23.01 -3.89
C TRP A 176 -7.55 -22.16 -4.60
N HIS A 177 -7.19 -20.98 -5.12
CA HIS A 177 -8.13 -20.15 -5.87
C HIS A 177 -8.68 -20.87 -7.11
N ASP A 178 -7.82 -21.45 -7.93
CA ASP A 178 -8.20 -22.13 -9.16
C ASP A 178 -9.10 -23.35 -8.88
N GLU A 179 -8.82 -24.11 -7.82
CA GLU A 179 -9.61 -25.28 -7.41
C GLU A 179 -10.98 -24.92 -6.82
N ASN A 180 -11.16 -23.70 -6.32
CA ASN A 180 -12.36 -23.28 -5.58
C ASN A 180 -13.14 -22.13 -6.23
N SER A 181 -12.62 -21.55 -7.31
CA SER A 181 -13.29 -20.47 -8.04
C SER A 181 -14.44 -21.01 -8.90
N VAL A 182 -15.43 -20.14 -9.14
CA VAL A 182 -16.53 -20.42 -10.08
C VAL A 182 -16.30 -19.63 -11.37
N PRO A 183 -16.77 -20.13 -12.53
CA PRO A 183 -16.74 -19.38 -13.78
C PRO A 183 -17.35 -18.00 -13.62
N ILE A 184 -16.73 -16.99 -14.26
CA ILE A 184 -17.18 -15.60 -14.15
C ILE A 184 -18.58 -15.42 -14.73
N GLU A 185 -18.93 -16.23 -15.74
CA GLU A 185 -20.25 -16.27 -16.36
C GLU A 185 -21.32 -16.75 -15.37
N ASP A 186 -21.01 -17.79 -14.59
CA ASP A 186 -21.90 -18.33 -13.56
C ASP A 186 -22.13 -17.30 -12.45
N PHE A 187 -21.06 -16.64 -12.00
CA PHE A 187 -21.17 -15.53 -11.04
C PHE A 187 -22.02 -14.38 -11.61
N GLY A 188 -21.81 -13.99 -12.86
CA GLY A 188 -22.58 -12.94 -13.54
C GLY A 188 -24.06 -13.27 -13.76
N ALA A 189 -24.43 -14.55 -13.75
CA ALA A 189 -25.82 -15.00 -13.82
C ALA A 189 -26.56 -14.89 -12.48
N ILE A 190 -25.85 -14.75 -11.35
CA ILE A 190 -26.46 -14.63 -10.03
C ILE A 190 -27.34 -13.36 -9.97
N ARG A 191 -28.54 -13.50 -9.40
CA ARG A 191 -29.45 -12.38 -9.13
C ARG A 191 -29.75 -12.31 -7.65
N ARG A 192 -30.00 -11.09 -7.16
CA ARG A 192 -30.43 -10.87 -5.78
C ARG A 192 -31.68 -11.71 -5.49
N PRO A 193 -31.73 -12.47 -4.38
CA PRO A 193 -32.92 -13.20 -3.99
C PRO A 193 -34.14 -12.28 -3.86
N VAL A 194 -35.33 -12.81 -4.18
CA VAL A 194 -36.58 -12.02 -4.22
C VAL A 194 -36.95 -11.45 -2.86
N ASP A 195 -36.64 -12.18 -1.79
CA ASP A 195 -36.90 -11.84 -0.38
C ASP A 195 -35.77 -11.03 0.27
N PHE A 196 -34.65 -10.83 -0.42
CA PHE A 196 -33.52 -10.09 0.12
C PHE A 196 -33.80 -8.59 0.12
N GLN A 197 -33.76 -7.99 1.32
CA GLN A 197 -33.81 -6.53 1.48
C GLN A 197 -32.43 -5.93 1.19
N PRO A 198 -32.26 -5.18 0.09
CA PRO A 198 -30.98 -4.56 -0.22
C PRO A 198 -30.63 -3.49 0.81
N HIS A 199 -29.33 -3.28 1.01
CA HIS A 199 -28.89 -2.07 1.67
C HIS A 199 -29.27 -0.86 0.80
N ILE A 200 -29.96 0.09 1.39
CA ILE A 200 -30.41 1.30 0.70
C ILE A 200 -29.26 2.29 0.68
N MET A 201 -28.79 2.62 -0.53
CA MET A 201 -27.68 3.55 -0.73
C MET A 201 -28.14 4.99 -0.57
N ASN A 202 -27.27 5.86 -0.04
CA ASN A 202 -27.56 7.29 0.01
C ASN A 202 -27.58 7.93 -1.38
N HIS A 203 -28.20 9.11 -1.46
CA HIS A 203 -28.34 9.90 -2.69
C HIS A 203 -27.01 10.14 -3.41
N LYS A 204 -25.93 10.45 -2.67
CA LYS A 204 -24.60 10.68 -3.25
C LYS A 204 -24.06 9.43 -3.96
N PHE A 205 -24.17 8.26 -3.34
CA PHE A 205 -23.73 7.00 -3.93
C PHE A 205 -24.53 6.68 -5.19
N LYS A 206 -25.87 6.80 -5.14
CA LYS A 206 -26.74 6.61 -6.31
C LYS A 206 -26.39 7.54 -7.46
N THR A 207 -26.05 8.80 -7.15
CA THR A 207 -25.60 9.79 -8.15
C THR A 207 -24.27 9.38 -8.80
N ILE A 208 -23.27 8.98 -8.01
CA ILE A 208 -21.96 8.54 -8.52
C ILE A 208 -22.09 7.33 -9.46
N PHE A 209 -23.03 6.43 -9.16
CA PHE A 209 -23.31 5.23 -9.96
C PHE A 209 -24.36 5.45 -11.05
N GLN A 210 -24.73 6.70 -11.37
CA GLN A 210 -25.67 7.05 -12.45
C GLN A 210 -27.05 6.37 -12.31
N TRP A 211 -27.46 6.03 -11.09
CA TRP A 211 -28.72 5.30 -10.87
C TRP A 211 -29.95 6.11 -11.30
N TYR A 212 -29.91 7.42 -11.11
CA TYR A 212 -31.01 8.34 -11.43
C TYR A 212 -31.16 8.62 -12.94
N ASP A 213 -30.27 8.11 -13.79
CA ASP A 213 -30.41 8.22 -15.24
C ASP A 213 -31.63 7.41 -15.75
N GLU A 214 -31.97 6.35 -15.02
CA GLU A 214 -33.08 5.44 -15.33
C GLU A 214 -34.16 5.40 -14.24
N HIS A 215 -33.94 6.05 -13.09
CA HIS A 215 -34.81 5.97 -11.92
C HIS A 215 -35.17 7.37 -11.37
N PRO A 216 -36.40 7.58 -10.86
CA PRO A 216 -36.77 8.85 -10.24
C PRO A 216 -35.99 9.09 -8.95
N ASP A 217 -35.78 10.36 -8.60
CA ASP A 217 -35.23 10.72 -7.28
C ASP A 217 -36.19 10.27 -6.18
N ASP A 218 -35.71 9.36 -5.34
CA ASP A 218 -36.47 8.75 -4.25
C ASP A 218 -36.23 9.44 -2.90
N GLY A 219 -35.41 10.50 -2.86
CA GLY A 219 -35.13 11.29 -1.65
C GLY A 219 -34.48 10.50 -0.52
N ASP A 220 -33.96 9.30 -0.80
CA ASP A 220 -33.60 8.33 0.22
C ASP A 220 -32.23 8.61 0.85
N LEU A 221 -32.21 8.75 2.18
CA LEU A 221 -31.04 9.04 3.01
C LEU A 221 -30.54 7.75 3.66
N GLY A 222 -30.28 6.73 2.83
CA GLY A 222 -29.65 5.48 3.28
C GLY A 222 -28.50 5.74 4.26
N LYS A 223 -28.43 4.96 5.34
CA LYS A 223 -27.33 5.07 6.31
C LYS A 223 -26.06 4.45 5.73
N GLU A 224 -24.93 4.93 6.23
CA GLU A 224 -23.55 4.63 5.82
C GLU A 224 -23.33 3.28 5.14
N ILE A 225 -22.62 3.32 4.01
CA ILE A 225 -22.07 2.13 3.37
C ILE A 225 -20.66 1.95 3.93
N PHE A 226 -20.31 0.69 4.25
CA PHE A 226 -19.00 0.25 4.74
C PHE A 226 -17.84 0.84 4.03
#